data_AF-A0A9D2FDS2-F1
#
_entry.id   AF-A0A9D2FDS2-F1
#
_cell.length_a   1.000
_cell.length_b   1.000
_cell.length_c   1.000
_cell.angle_alpha   90.00
_cell.angle_beta   90.00
_cell.angle_gamma   90.00
#
_symmetry.space_group_name_H-M   'P 1'
#
loop_
_entity.id
_entity.type
_entity.pdbx_description
1 polymer ?
#
loop_
_entity_poly.entity_id
_entity_poly.type
_entity_poly.pdbx_seq_one_letter_code
_entity_poly.pdbx_strand_id
1 'polypeptide(L)' 'MKVYLQCNRKATETGDILHMHRNTVLYHIDRIEQLLHISLSSADVCLKLQLGIKTFESNMSEILL' A
#
# COMPACT_ATOMS: atom_id res chain seq x y z
N MET A 1 0.36 -0.79 -3.33
CA MET A 1 0.00 -0.69 -1.89
C MET A 1 1.13 -0.15 -1.02
N LYS A 2 2.29 -0.81 -0.91
CA LYS A 2 3.41 -0.36 -0.05
C LYS A 2 3.77 1.12 -0.24
N VAL A 3 4.10 1.52 -1.47
CA VAL A 3 4.46 2.92 -1.79
C VAL A 3 3.34 3.89 -1.41
N TYR A 4 2.07 3.53 -1.66
CA TYR A 4 0.93 4.35 -1.28
C TYR A 4 0.81 4.57 0.23
N LEU A 5 1.03 3.52 1.03
CA LEU A 5 1.05 3.61 2.50
C LEU A 5 2.26 4.41 3.01
N GLN A 6 3.42 4.30 2.35
CA GLN A 6 4.61 5.09 2.69
C GLN A 6 4.44 6.58 2.38
N CYS A 7 3.71 6.92 1.31
CA CYS A 7 3.36 8.30 0.95
C CYS A 7 2.16 8.83 1.76
N ASN A 8 1.86 8.25 2.93
CA ASN A 8 0.72 8.62 3.76
C ASN A 8 -0.62 8.69 2.99
N ARG A 9 -0.82 7.77 2.03
CA ARG A 9 -2.02 7.69 1.17
C ARG A 9 -2.20 8.86 0.20
N LYS A 10 -1.14 9.63 -0.07
CA LYS A 10 -1.15 10.71 -1.07
C LYS A 10 -0.95 10.14 -2.47
N ALA A 11 -2.02 10.14 -3.27
CA ALA A 11 -2.01 9.57 -4.61
C ALA A 11 -1.07 10.29 -5.59
N THR A 12 -0.90 11.60 -5.46
CA THR A 12 0.05 12.38 -6.29
C THR A 12 1.48 11.94 -6.04
N GLU A 13 1.94 11.98 -4.78
CA GLU A 13 3.30 11.56 -4.39
C GLU A 13 3.57 10.10 -4.74
N THR A 14 2.57 9.23 -4.54
CA THR A 14 2.65 7.82 -4.96
C THR A 14 2.80 7.67 -6.48
N GLY A 15 2.06 8.48 -7.23
CA GLY A 15 2.12 8.49 -8.69
C GLY A 15 3.47 8.94 -9.21
N ASP A 16 4.04 9.99 -8.60
CA ASP A 16 5.37 10.50 -8.95
C ASP A 16 6.44 9.41 -8.74
N ILE A 17 6.39 8.67 -7.62
CA ILE A 17 7.33 7.57 -7.34
C ILE A 17 7.13 6.36 -8.26
N LEU A 18 5.88 6.04 -8.61
CA LEU A 18 5.56 4.87 -9.45
C LEU A 18 5.53 5.19 -10.95
N HIS A 19 5.82 6.42 -11.35
CA HIS A 19 5.63 6.92 -12.72
C HIS A 19 4.22 6.67 -13.27
N MET A 20 3.22 6.85 -12.41
CA MET A 20 1.80 6.70 -12.71
C MET A 20 1.08 8.03 -12.54
N HIS A 21 0.09 8.29 -13.40
CA HIS A 21 -0.83 9.39 -13.14
C HIS A 21 -1.63 9.13 -11.84
N ARG A 22 -1.91 10.17 -11.05
CA ARG A 22 -2.63 10.06 -9.76
C ARG A 22 -3.96 9.29 -9.86
N ASN A 23 -4.68 9.41 -10.98
CA ASN A 23 -5.97 8.71 -11.16
C ASN A 23 -5.77 7.20 -11.34
N THR A 24 -4.67 6.79 -11.98
CA THR A 24 -4.31 5.38 -12.10
C THR A 24 -3.99 4.80 -10.73
N VAL A 25 -3.29 5.57 -9.88
CA VAL A 25 -3.06 5.18 -8.48
C VAL A 25 -4.38 5.00 -7.73
N LEU A 26 -5.28 6.00 -7.78
CA LEU A 26 -6.58 5.93 -7.12
C LEU A 26 -7.43 4.75 -7.60
N TYR A 27 -7.42 4.47 -8.91
CA TYR A 27 -8.08 3.30 -9.47
C TYR A 27 -7.55 2.00 -8.86
N HIS A 28 -6.22 1.82 -8.78
CA HIS A 28 -5.65 0.63 -8.15
C HIS A 28 -6.00 0.52 -6.67
N ILE A 29 -6.04 1.64 -5.95
CA ILE A 29 -6.42 1.67 -4.53
C ILE A 29 -7.88 1.26 -4.33
N ASP A 30 -8.81 1.84 -5.09
CA ASP A 30 -10.23 1.48 -5.05
C ASP A 30 -10.45 -0.02 -5.35
N ARG A 31 -9.75 -0.55 -6.37
CA ARG A 31 -9.80 -1.98 -6.68
C ARG A 31 -9.27 -2.86 -5.55
N ILE A 32 -8.23 -2.43 -4.83
CA ILE A 32 -7.72 -3.18 -3.68
C ILE A 32 -8.68 -3.13 -2.49
N GLU A 33 -9.27 -1.96 -2.19
CA GLU A 33 -10.29 -1.83 -1.15
C GLU A 33 -11.49 -2.76 -1.43
N GLN A 34 -11.94 -2.84 -2.68
CA GLN A 34 -13.00 -3.74 -3.12
C GLN A 34 -12.60 -5.23 -2.98
N LEU A 35 -11.42 -5.61 -3.46
CA LEU A 35 -10.95 -7.01 -3.44
C LEU A 35 -10.77 -7.56 -2.04
N LEU A 36 -10.34 -6.71 -1.10
CA LEU A 36 -10.05 -7.12 0.28
C LEU A 36 -11.20 -6.81 1.24
N HIS A 37 -12.26 -6.12 0.77
CA HIS A 37 -13.35 -5.62 1.59
C HIS A 37 -12.87 -4.79 2.79
N ILE A 38 -11.92 -3.90 2.54
CA ILE A 38 -11.32 -3.02 3.56
C ILE A 38 -11.50 -1.55 3.19
N SER A 39 -11.29 -0.66 4.17
CA SER A 39 -11.10 0.76 3.89
C SER A 39 -9.75 1.26 4.38
N LEU A 40 -8.97 1.83 3.47
CA LEU A 40 -7.70 2.51 3.73
C LEU A 40 -7.89 3.90 4.34
N SER A 41 -9.13 4.35 4.54
CA SER A 41 -9.40 5.50 5.41
C SER A 41 -9.19 5.16 6.89
N SER A 42 -9.38 3.89 7.28
CA SER A 42 -9.18 3.40 8.66
C SER A 42 -7.71 3.32 9.03
N ALA A 43 -7.33 4.04 10.09
CA ALA A 43 -5.97 4.01 10.62
C ALA A 43 -5.55 2.60 11.09
N ASP A 44 -6.48 1.83 11.67
CA ASP A 44 -6.24 0.46 12.13
C ASP A 44 -5.94 -0.49 10.95
N VAL A 45 -6.71 -0.38 9.87
CA VAL A 45 -6.46 -1.14 8.63
C VAL A 45 -5.09 -0.78 8.05
N CYS A 46 -4.77 0.51 7.98
CA CYS A 46 -3.47 0.96 7.48
C CYS A 46 -2.31 0.42 8.32
N LEU A 47 -2.42 0.46 9.65
CA LEU A 47 -1.41 -0.06 10.57
C LEU A 47 -1.21 -1.57 10.37
N LYS A 48 -2.30 -2.34 10.31
CA LYS A 48 -2.24 -3.79 10.08
C LYS A 48 -1.57 -4.13 8.76
N LEU A 49 -1.88 -3.40 7.68
CA LEU A 49 -1.23 -3.59 6.39
C LEU A 49 0.26 -3.23 6.41
N GLN A 50 0.63 -2.10 7.04
CA GLN A 50 2.03 -1.69 7.17
C GLN A 50 2.84 -2.74 7.95
N LEU A 51 2.31 -3.25 9.06
CA LEU A 51 2.92 -4.32 9.84
C LEU A 51 3.03 -5.61 9.02
N GLY A 52 1.94 -6.04 8.37
CA GLY A 52 1.95 -7.25 7.54
C GLY A 52 2.98 -7.18 6.41
N ILE A 53 3.08 -6.05 5.71
CA ILE A 53 4.11 -5.81 4.69
C ILE A 53 5.52 -5.91 5.31
N LYS A 54 5.75 -5.28 6.46
CA LYS A 54 7.06 -5.27 7.10
C LYS A 54 7.48 -6.66 7.57
N THR A 55 6.58 -7.40 8.22
CA THR A 55 6.82 -8.79 8.65
C THR A 55 7.09 -9.70 7.47
N PHE A 56 6.32 -9.57 6.38
CA PHE A 56 6.55 -10.36 5.17
C PHE A 56 7.93 -10.09 4.56
N GLU A 57 8.37 -8.83 4.51
CA GLU A 57 9.70 -8.47 4.01
C GLU A 57 10.82 -9.01 4.90
N SER A 58 10.67 -8.93 6.23
CA SER A 58 11.63 -9.50 7.18
C SER A 58 11.75 -11.03 7.03
N ASN A 59 10.63 -11.73 6.89
CA ASN A 59 10.64 -13.19 6.70
C ASN A 59 11.22 -13.58 5.33
N MET A 60 11.02 -12.76 4.28
CA MET A 60 11.61 -13.00 2.96
C MET A 60 13.14 -12.89 3.00
N SER A 61 13.68 -11.95 3.77
CA SER A 61 15.14 -11.84 3.96
C SER A 61 15.74 -13.03 4.71
N GLU A 62 14.98 -13.70 5.57
CA GLU A 62 15.43 -14.92 6.27
C GLU A 62 15.44 -16.16 5.36
N ILE A 63 14.63 -16.20 4.30
CA ILE A 63 14.57 -17.32 3.34
C ILE A 63 15.67 -17.22 2.25
N LEU A 64 16.18 -16.01 1.98
CA LEU A 64 17.23 -15.77 1.00
C LEU A 64 18.66 -15.79 1.58
N LEU A 65 18.81 -16.11 2.87
CA LEU A 65 20.08 -16.34 3.56
C LEU A 65 20.26 -17.84 3.86
#